data_AF-A0A9E2QNU1-F1
#
_entry.id   AF-A0A9E2QNU1-F1
#
_cell.length_a   1.000
_cell.length_b   1.000
_cell.length_c   1.000
_cell.angle_alpha   90.00
_cell.angle_beta   90.00
_cell.angle_gamma   90.00
#
_symmetry.space_group_name_H-M   'P 1'
#
loop_
_entity.id
_entity.type
_entity.pdbx_description
1 polymer ?
#
loop_
_entity_poly.entity_id
_entity_poly.type
_entity_poly.pdbx_seq_one_letter_code
_entity_poly.pdbx_strand_id
1 'polypeptide(L)'
;MIKNTHRFIPILILCLFLVSCMREKVVITYEIKDLEFVSDDMVFEGSNTLQNKHALELASAAGLNQLTEDQIKKVKLVKASLQTTDTSHFDNVNSIVLQISSDKTEMAQFAVVNPVPTGLDQLNMTLAEEADAAEAFKQPSIYLIADVNVKKDLETPIRFKASLTFEVTIKK
;
A
#
# COMPACT_ATOMS: atom_id res chain seq x y z
N MET A 1 83.70 1.50 5.02
CA MET A 1 83.85 0.78 3.75
C MET A 1 82.74 -0.28 3.69
N ILE A 2 81.92 -0.29 2.62
CA ILE A 2 80.99 -1.37 2.15
C ILE A 2 79.70 -1.52 3.01
N LYS A 3 78.50 -1.02 2.66
CA LYS A 3 77.55 -1.18 1.51
C LYS A 3 76.42 -2.18 1.82
N ASN A 4 75.17 -1.67 1.79
CA ASN A 4 73.94 -2.24 1.17
C ASN A 4 73.43 -3.62 1.72
N THR A 5 72.14 -4.00 1.79
CA THR A 5 70.94 -3.70 0.98
C THR A 5 69.73 -4.50 1.51
N HIS A 6 68.53 -4.21 0.97
CA HIS A 6 67.26 -4.98 0.97
C HIS A 6 66.35 -4.72 2.20
N ARG A 7 65.25 -3.94 2.15
CA ARG A 7 64.20 -3.68 1.13
C ARG A 7 63.24 -4.88 0.92
N PHE A 8 62.29 -5.09 1.85
CA PHE A 8 61.05 -5.92 1.75
C PHE A 8 60.10 -5.51 2.93
N ILE A 9 59.03 -4.71 2.75
CA ILE A 9 57.59 -5.04 2.44
C ILE A 9 56.92 -5.85 3.58
N PRO A 10 55.74 -5.48 4.15
CA PRO A 10 54.50 -5.09 3.43
C PRO A 10 53.76 -3.83 3.96
N ILE A 11 53.17 -2.99 3.11
CA ILE A 11 51.75 -3.05 2.67
C ILE A 11 50.80 -3.49 3.81
N LEU A 12 50.51 -2.58 4.76
CA LEU A 12 49.47 -2.79 5.77
C LEU A 12 48.74 -1.48 6.10
N ILE A 13 48.39 -0.66 5.12
CA ILE A 13 47.51 0.50 5.34
C ILE A 13 46.65 0.73 4.10
N LEU A 14 45.74 -0.20 3.79
CA LEU A 14 44.67 0.03 2.80
C LEU A 14 43.41 -0.78 3.13
N CYS A 15 42.94 -0.75 4.38
CA CYS A 15 41.69 -1.41 4.80
C CYS A 15 40.71 -0.48 5.54
N LEU A 16 40.91 0.84 5.50
CA LEU A 16 40.14 1.79 6.33
C LEU A 16 39.06 2.62 5.60
N PHE A 17 38.64 2.24 4.39
CA PHE A 17 37.61 2.99 3.64
C PHE A 17 36.44 2.15 3.12
N LEU A 18 36.09 1.05 3.79
CA LEU A 18 34.82 0.36 3.57
C LEU A 18 33.87 0.54 4.76
N VAL A 19 33.72 1.78 5.24
CA VAL A 19 32.48 2.14 5.96
C VAL A 19 31.41 2.34 4.88
N SER A 20 30.99 1.23 4.28
CA SER A 20 29.78 1.21 3.48
C SER A 20 28.66 1.62 4.41
N CYS A 21 28.02 2.74 4.07
CA CYS A 21 26.86 3.28 4.75
C CYS A 21 25.74 2.23 4.67
N MET A 22 25.71 1.29 5.63
CA MET A 22 24.56 0.44 5.90
C MET A 22 23.46 1.37 6.40
N ARG A 23 22.78 2.00 5.44
CA ARG A 23 21.58 2.78 5.68
C ARG A 23 20.55 1.85 6.29
N GLU A 24 20.16 2.16 7.52
CA GLU A 24 19.22 1.39 8.30
C GLU A 24 17.88 1.31 7.56
N LYS A 25 17.34 0.10 7.43
CA LYS A 25 15.98 -0.10 6.93
C LYS A 25 15.04 -0.06 8.12
N VAL A 26 14.07 0.84 8.08
CA VAL A 26 13.02 0.94 9.09
C VAL A 26 11.71 0.54 8.45
N VAL A 27 10.94 -0.31 9.13
CA VAL A 27 9.57 -0.65 8.73
C VAL A 27 8.64 0.12 9.63
N ILE A 28 7.73 0.89 9.02
CA ILE A 28 6.67 1.60 9.73
C ILE A 28 5.32 1.04 9.33
N THR A 29 4.34 1.19 10.22
CA THR A 29 2.94 0.91 9.92
C THR A 29 2.26 2.21 9.49
N TYR A 30 1.60 2.19 8.33
CA TYR A 30 0.79 3.29 7.83
C TYR A 30 -0.67 2.84 7.73
N GLU A 31 -1.58 3.57 8.38
CA GLU A 31 -2.99 3.21 8.45
C GLU A 31 -3.85 4.23 7.72
N ILE A 32 -4.77 3.74 6.90
CA ILE A 32 -5.88 4.52 6.35
C ILE A 32 -7.14 3.97 7.02
N LYS A 33 -7.82 4.80 7.82
CA LYS A 33 -9.00 4.38 8.59
C LYS A 33 -10.26 4.98 8.00
N ASP A 34 -11.30 4.17 7.95
CA ASP A 34 -12.66 4.59 7.64
C ASP A 34 -12.80 5.39 6.33
N LEU A 35 -12.01 5.06 5.31
CA LEU A 35 -12.08 5.70 4.01
C LEU A 35 -13.40 5.34 3.34
N GLU A 36 -14.22 6.35 3.10
CA GLU A 36 -15.56 6.14 2.55
C GLU A 36 -15.52 5.92 1.03
N PHE A 37 -16.18 4.85 0.60
CA PHE A 37 -16.55 4.60 -0.79
C PHE A 37 -18.05 4.75 -0.93
N VAL A 38 -18.45 5.48 -1.97
CA VAL A 38 -19.84 5.75 -2.31
C VAL A 38 -19.97 5.58 -3.82
N SER A 39 -20.95 4.79 -4.27
CA SER A 39 -21.28 4.71 -5.69
C SER A 39 -22.13 5.91 -6.13
N ASP A 40 -22.28 6.06 -7.44
CA ASP A 40 -23.31 6.92 -8.00
C ASP A 40 -24.72 6.43 -7.60
N ASP A 41 -25.72 7.29 -7.81
CA ASP A 41 -27.11 7.05 -7.38
C ASP A 41 -27.73 5.79 -7.99
N MET A 42 -27.35 5.45 -9.22
CA MET A 42 -27.79 4.22 -9.89
C MET A 42 -26.65 3.20 -9.90
N VAL A 43 -26.92 2.01 -9.38
CA VAL A 43 -25.98 0.88 -9.38
C VAL A 43 -26.56 -0.23 -10.25
N PHE A 44 -25.81 -0.65 -11.26
CA PHE A 44 -26.25 -1.67 -12.21
C PHE A 44 -25.74 -3.05 -11.82
N GLU A 45 -26.45 -4.09 -12.23
CA GLU A 45 -25.99 -5.47 -12.13
C GLU A 45 -24.59 -5.63 -12.77
N GLY A 46 -23.70 -6.34 -12.08
CA GLY A 46 -22.31 -6.50 -12.51
C GLY A 46 -21.36 -5.50 -11.85
N SER A 47 -20.27 -5.17 -12.56
CA SER A 47 -19.16 -4.42 -11.97
C SER A 47 -19.45 -2.92 -11.91
N ASN A 48 -19.30 -2.34 -10.72
CA ASN A 48 -19.40 -0.90 -10.47
C ASN A 48 -18.11 -0.43 -9.80
N THR A 49 -17.45 0.57 -10.39
CA THR A 49 -16.17 1.08 -9.90
C THR A 49 -16.42 2.26 -8.97
N LEU A 50 -15.98 2.15 -7.72
CA LEU A 50 -15.98 3.24 -6.75
C LEU A 50 -14.53 3.68 -6.53
N GLN A 51 -14.29 4.98 -6.41
CA GLN A 51 -12.93 5.51 -6.25
C GLN A 51 -12.85 6.60 -5.19
N ASN A 52 -11.73 6.65 -4.48
CA ASN A 52 -11.41 7.73 -3.56
C ASN A 52 -9.93 8.12 -3.68
N LYS A 53 -9.64 9.41 -3.58
CA LYS A 53 -8.27 9.95 -3.61
C LYS A 53 -7.79 10.16 -2.18
N HIS A 54 -6.71 9.49 -1.80
CA HIS A 54 -6.10 9.61 -0.49
C HIS A 54 -4.76 10.35 -0.55
N ALA A 55 -4.64 11.45 0.19
CA ALA A 55 -3.37 12.16 0.35
C ALA A 55 -2.43 11.37 1.27
N LEU A 56 -1.16 11.25 0.88
CA LEU A 56 -0.17 10.50 1.65
C LEU A 56 0.59 11.41 2.62
N GLU A 57 0.58 11.04 3.90
CA GLU A 57 1.32 11.73 4.96
C GLU A 57 2.42 10.83 5.56
N LEU A 58 3.20 10.18 4.69
CA LEU A 58 4.20 9.17 5.09
C LEU A 58 5.34 9.73 5.94
N ALA A 59 5.78 10.96 5.68
CA ALA A 59 6.87 11.58 6.46
C ALA A 59 6.45 11.72 7.93
N SER A 60 5.25 12.26 8.17
CA SER A 60 4.65 12.39 9.49
C SER A 60 4.49 11.03 10.18
N ALA A 61 3.97 10.02 9.47
CA ALA A 61 3.84 8.66 9.98
C ALA A 61 5.19 8.00 10.32
N ALA A 62 6.26 8.38 9.61
CA ALA A 62 7.62 7.92 9.87
C ALA A 62 8.34 8.69 10.99
N GLY A 63 7.73 9.75 11.54
CA GLY A 63 8.38 10.67 12.47
C GLY A 63 9.51 11.48 11.83
N LEU A 64 9.42 11.75 10.52
CA LEU A 64 10.41 12.48 9.73
C LEU A 64 9.81 13.81 9.23
N ASN A 65 10.65 14.84 9.13
CA ASN A 65 10.22 16.13 8.57
C ASN A 65 9.98 16.07 7.06
N GLN A 66 10.71 15.19 6.37
CA GLN A 66 10.57 14.95 4.93
C GLN A 66 10.93 13.51 4.60
N LEU A 67 10.36 13.01 3.51
CA LEU A 67 10.69 11.71 2.93
C LEU A 67 10.89 11.91 1.43
N THR A 68 12.00 11.43 0.87
CA THR A 68 12.19 11.46 -0.59
C THR A 68 11.69 10.16 -1.23
N GLU A 69 11.32 10.22 -2.52
CA GLU A 69 10.83 9.06 -3.28
C GLU A 69 11.81 7.87 -3.21
N ASP A 70 13.12 8.14 -3.24
CA ASP A 70 14.18 7.13 -3.14
C ASP A 70 14.25 6.42 -1.79
N GLN A 71 13.65 6.98 -0.74
CA GLN A 71 13.65 6.37 0.59
C GLN A 71 12.55 5.30 0.72
N ILE A 72 11.47 5.37 -0.05
CA ILE A 72 10.40 4.36 -0.06
C ILE A 72 10.88 3.14 -0.85
N LYS A 73 11.04 1.99 -0.18
CA LYS A 73 11.59 0.77 -0.81
C LYS A 73 10.57 -0.32 -1.08
N LYS A 74 9.57 -0.44 -0.21
CA LYS A 74 8.53 -1.46 -0.33
C LYS A 74 7.30 -0.99 0.43
N VAL A 75 6.12 -1.18 -0.13
CA VAL A 75 4.85 -0.92 0.54
C VAL A 75 3.95 -2.13 0.36
N LYS A 76 3.78 -2.89 1.44
CA LYS A 76 2.94 -4.10 1.45
C LYS A 76 1.64 -3.80 2.17
N LEU A 77 0.51 -4.12 1.54
CA LEU A 77 -0.77 -4.18 2.23
C LEU A 77 -0.78 -5.42 3.14
N VAL A 78 -0.97 -5.22 4.44
CA VAL A 78 -0.94 -6.31 5.44
C VAL A 78 -2.30 -6.53 6.12
N LYS A 79 -3.21 -5.58 5.99
CA LYS A 79 -4.61 -5.72 6.42
C LYS A 79 -5.52 -4.88 5.54
N ALA A 80 -6.64 -5.46 5.13
CA ALA A 80 -7.74 -4.73 4.51
C ALA A 80 -9.07 -5.26 5.02
N SER A 81 -9.90 -4.36 5.50
CA SER A 81 -11.25 -4.67 5.94
C SER A 81 -12.25 -3.64 5.43
N LEU A 82 -13.45 -4.10 5.11
CA LEU A 82 -14.57 -3.27 4.67
C LEU A 82 -15.68 -3.33 5.70
N GLN A 83 -16.39 -2.22 5.89
CA GLN A 83 -17.54 -2.12 6.77
C GLN A 83 -18.67 -1.37 6.07
N THR A 84 -19.87 -1.96 5.97
CA THR A 84 -21.04 -1.25 5.46
C THR A 84 -21.39 -0.07 6.36
N THR A 85 -21.89 1.01 5.77
CA THR A 85 -22.40 2.16 6.55
C THR A 85 -23.92 2.21 6.61
N ASP A 86 -24.60 1.34 5.86
CA ASP A 86 -26.04 1.19 5.83
C ASP A 86 -26.49 -0.15 6.44
N THR A 87 -27.80 -0.28 6.64
CA THR A 87 -28.43 -1.45 7.28
C THR A 87 -28.56 -2.66 6.34
N SER A 88 -28.02 -2.58 5.12
CA SER A 88 -28.32 -3.54 4.04
C SER A 88 -27.36 -4.74 3.99
N HIS A 89 -26.34 -4.79 4.86
CA HIS A 89 -25.23 -5.74 4.79
C HIS A 89 -24.56 -5.76 3.40
N PHE A 90 -23.54 -6.59 3.18
CA PHE A 90 -22.99 -6.79 1.83
C PHE A 90 -23.81 -7.79 0.97
N ASP A 91 -25.08 -8.03 1.29
CA ASP A 91 -25.88 -9.13 0.74
C ASP A 91 -26.13 -9.06 -0.76
N ASN A 92 -26.17 -7.86 -1.33
CA ASN A 92 -26.37 -7.64 -2.76
C ASN A 92 -25.05 -7.67 -3.57
N VAL A 93 -23.92 -7.95 -2.93
CA VAL A 93 -22.59 -7.96 -3.56
C VAL A 93 -22.13 -9.41 -3.77
N ASN A 94 -21.58 -9.70 -4.94
CA ASN A 94 -20.94 -10.98 -5.29
C ASN A 94 -19.47 -10.99 -4.91
N SER A 95 -18.74 -9.93 -5.28
CA SER A 95 -17.31 -9.80 -5.07
C SER A 95 -16.89 -8.34 -4.95
N ILE A 96 -15.81 -8.08 -4.22
CA ILE A 96 -15.17 -6.77 -4.16
C ILE A 96 -13.68 -6.94 -4.43
N VAL A 97 -13.14 -6.18 -5.38
CA VAL A 97 -11.70 -6.11 -5.65
C VAL A 97 -11.20 -4.73 -5.26
N LEU A 98 -10.21 -4.67 -4.37
CA LEU A 98 -9.52 -3.45 -3.99
C LEU A 98 -8.26 -3.30 -4.83
N GLN A 99 -8.15 -2.16 -5.50
CA GLN A 99 -7.02 -1.77 -6.33
C GLN A 99 -6.43 -0.45 -5.86
N ILE A 100 -5.15 -0.25 -6.17
CA ILE A 100 -4.42 0.97 -5.86
C ILE A 100 -3.74 1.46 -7.13
N SER A 101 -3.81 2.77 -7.38
CA SER A 101 -3.06 3.45 -8.43
C SER A 101 -2.58 4.82 -7.96
N SER A 102 -1.90 5.55 -8.84
CA SER A 102 -1.47 6.94 -8.63
C SER A 102 -1.37 7.63 -9.98
N ASP A 103 -1.04 8.92 -9.99
CA ASP A 103 -0.85 9.67 -11.24
C ASP A 103 0.32 9.13 -12.11
N LYS A 104 1.21 8.29 -11.54
CA LYS A 104 2.36 7.70 -12.24
C LYS A 104 2.38 6.18 -12.29
N THR A 105 1.33 5.51 -11.79
CA THR A 105 1.28 4.05 -11.74
C THR A 105 -0.05 3.53 -12.23
N GLU A 106 -0.03 2.42 -12.96
CA GLU A 106 -1.23 1.71 -13.36
C GLU A 106 -1.99 1.16 -12.14
N MET A 107 -3.26 0.79 -12.36
CA MET A 107 -4.07 0.12 -11.35
C MET A 107 -3.55 -1.30 -11.14
N ALA A 108 -3.25 -1.63 -9.88
CA ALA A 108 -2.90 -2.98 -9.47
C ALA A 108 -3.84 -3.47 -8.38
N GLN A 109 -4.18 -4.76 -8.41
CA GLN A 109 -5.02 -5.41 -7.40
C GLN A 109 -4.20 -5.70 -6.14
N PHE A 110 -4.76 -5.34 -4.98
CA PHE A 110 -4.12 -5.55 -3.68
C PHE A 110 -4.94 -6.43 -2.74
N ALA A 111 -6.26 -6.47 -2.88
CA ALA A 111 -7.09 -7.37 -2.09
C ALA A 111 -8.37 -7.76 -2.81
N VAL A 112 -8.97 -8.88 -2.42
CA VAL A 112 -10.22 -9.38 -2.99
C VAL A 112 -11.06 -10.08 -1.93
N VAL A 113 -12.38 -9.94 -2.03
CA VAL A 113 -13.37 -10.81 -1.37
C VAL A 113 -14.22 -11.42 -2.48
N ASN A 114 -14.14 -12.73 -2.66
CA ASN A 114 -14.95 -13.46 -3.63
C ASN A 114 -15.08 -14.95 -3.22
N PRO A 115 -16.30 -15.46 -2.95
CA PRO A 115 -17.56 -14.74 -2.89
C PRO A 115 -17.66 -13.89 -1.62
N VAL A 116 -18.48 -12.83 -1.65
CA VAL A 116 -18.87 -12.08 -0.45
C VAL A 116 -19.88 -12.89 0.37
N PRO A 117 -19.61 -13.17 1.67
CA PRO A 117 -20.55 -13.84 2.54
C PRO A 117 -21.78 -12.97 2.85
N THR A 118 -22.93 -13.62 3.06
CA THR A 118 -24.19 -12.97 3.42
C THR A 118 -24.31 -12.70 4.93
N GLY A 119 -25.06 -11.66 5.32
CA GLY A 119 -25.38 -11.29 6.70
C GLY A 119 -24.22 -10.66 7.46
N LEU A 120 -23.18 -10.22 6.76
CA LEU A 120 -22.02 -9.56 7.36
C LEU A 120 -22.02 -8.06 7.06
N ASP A 121 -21.85 -7.26 8.11
CA ASP A 121 -21.55 -5.83 8.02
C ASP A 121 -20.06 -5.56 7.84
N GLN A 122 -19.21 -6.52 8.18
CA GLN A 122 -17.76 -6.39 8.12
C GLN A 122 -17.14 -7.56 7.37
N LEU A 123 -16.23 -7.23 6.46
CA LEU A 123 -15.48 -8.19 5.66
C LEU A 123 -13.99 -7.98 5.87
N ASN A 124 -13.25 -9.08 6.03
CA ASN A 124 -11.80 -9.07 5.85
C ASN A 124 -11.49 -9.51 4.42
N MET A 125 -10.57 -8.82 3.76
CA MET A 125 -10.20 -9.13 2.38
C MET A 125 -9.00 -10.07 2.33
N THR A 126 -8.98 -10.95 1.33
CA THR A 126 -7.80 -11.76 0.99
C THR A 126 -6.80 -10.87 0.27
N LEU A 127 -5.58 -10.79 0.79
CA LEU A 127 -4.53 -9.90 0.29
C LEU A 127 -3.74 -10.55 -0.85
N ALA A 128 -3.30 -9.75 -1.82
CA ALA A 128 -2.35 -10.20 -2.84
C ALA A 128 -0.93 -10.20 -2.25
N GLU A 129 -0.33 -11.39 -2.09
CA GLU A 129 0.95 -11.55 -1.37
C GLU A 129 2.13 -10.81 -2.03
N GLU A 130 2.11 -10.74 -3.37
CA GLU A 130 3.18 -10.17 -4.19
C GLU A 130 2.96 -8.70 -4.56
N ALA A 131 1.83 -8.12 -4.19
CA ALA A 131 1.52 -6.73 -4.53
C ALA A 131 2.38 -5.74 -3.72
N ASP A 132 2.98 -4.77 -4.43
CA ASP A 132 3.82 -3.72 -3.86
C ASP A 132 3.35 -2.35 -4.35
N ALA A 133 2.96 -1.48 -3.42
CA ALA A 133 2.47 -0.15 -3.71
C ALA A 133 3.57 0.93 -3.67
N ALA A 134 4.85 0.55 -3.59
CA ALA A 134 5.95 1.50 -3.40
C ALA A 134 5.97 2.63 -4.44
N GLU A 135 5.79 2.31 -5.73
CA GLU A 135 5.78 3.34 -6.79
C GLU A 135 4.60 4.32 -6.65
N ALA A 136 3.43 3.81 -6.25
CA ALA A 136 2.26 4.65 -5.99
C ALA A 136 2.47 5.54 -4.76
N PHE A 137 3.11 4.99 -3.71
CA PHE A 137 3.39 5.69 -2.46
C PHE A 137 4.46 6.78 -2.55
N LYS A 138 5.22 6.82 -3.66
CA LYS A 138 6.13 7.93 -3.99
C LYS A 138 5.40 9.18 -4.46
N GLN A 139 4.13 9.08 -4.83
CA GLN A 139 3.34 10.24 -5.26
C GLN A 139 2.71 10.97 -4.06
N PRO A 140 2.30 12.24 -4.18
CA PRO A 140 1.64 12.97 -3.09
C PRO A 140 0.30 12.34 -2.65
N SER A 141 -0.31 11.56 -3.52
CA SER A 141 -1.61 10.91 -3.29
C SER A 141 -1.73 9.64 -4.09
N ILE A 142 -2.57 8.72 -3.61
CA ILE A 142 -2.98 7.51 -4.32
C ILE A 142 -4.48 7.57 -4.63
N TYR A 143 -4.89 6.79 -5.62
CA TYR A 143 -6.29 6.45 -5.81
C TYR A 143 -6.51 5.04 -5.26
N LEU A 144 -7.51 4.92 -4.40
CA LEU A 144 -8.02 3.64 -3.93
C LEU A 144 -9.30 3.38 -4.70
N ILE A 145 -9.35 2.23 -5.36
CA ILE A 145 -10.45 1.84 -6.24
C ILE A 145 -11.04 0.55 -5.70
N ALA A 146 -12.36 0.50 -5.63
CA ALA A 146 -13.11 -0.70 -5.30
C ALA A 146 -14.01 -1.07 -6.48
N ASP A 147 -13.71 -2.17 -7.15
CA ASP A 147 -14.60 -2.77 -8.13
C ASP A 147 -15.58 -3.70 -7.40
N VAL A 148 -16.83 -3.28 -7.34
CA VAL A 148 -17.92 -3.96 -6.63
C VAL A 148 -18.80 -4.65 -7.65
N ASN A 149 -18.80 -5.97 -7.65
CA ASN A 149 -19.70 -6.76 -8.50
C ASN A 149 -21.02 -6.98 -7.76
N VAL A 150 -22.11 -6.47 -8.30
CA VAL A 150 -23.44 -6.46 -7.68
C VAL A 150 -24.33 -7.51 -8.34
N LYS A 151 -25.18 -8.15 -7.55
CA LYS A 151 -26.06 -9.27 -7.95
C LYS A 151 -27.21 -8.88 -8.87
N LYS A 152 -27.64 -7.61 -8.82
CA LYS A 152 -28.80 -7.04 -9.51
C LYS A 152 -28.72 -5.53 -9.45
N ASP A 153 -29.52 -4.85 -10.26
CA ASP A 153 -29.69 -3.40 -10.15
C ASP A 153 -30.15 -3.00 -8.74
N LEU A 154 -29.56 -1.92 -8.21
CA LEU A 154 -29.95 -1.32 -6.93
C LEU A 154 -30.41 0.12 -7.16
N GLU A 155 -31.53 0.47 -6.53
CA GLU A 155 -32.10 1.82 -6.53
C GLU A 155 -31.43 2.74 -5.51
N THR A 156 -30.53 2.19 -4.69
CA THR A 156 -29.79 2.93 -3.66
C THR A 156 -28.28 2.79 -3.86
N PRO A 157 -27.50 3.86 -3.61
CA PRO A 157 -26.05 3.79 -3.67
C PRO A 157 -25.48 2.76 -2.71
N ILE A 158 -24.39 2.11 -3.12
CA ILE A 158 -23.56 1.30 -2.22
C ILE A 158 -22.64 2.24 -1.43
N ARG A 159 -22.59 2.04 -0.12
CA ARG A 159 -21.72 2.80 0.79
C ARG A 159 -21.01 1.88 1.77
N PHE A 160 -19.70 2.01 1.84
CA PHE A 160 -18.90 1.31 2.84
C PHE A 160 -17.63 2.08 3.17
N LYS A 161 -17.04 1.73 4.29
CA LYS A 161 -15.75 2.24 4.77
C LYS A 161 -14.69 1.17 4.60
N ALA A 162 -13.53 1.56 4.10
CA ALA A 162 -12.34 0.73 4.05
C ALA A 162 -11.35 1.14 5.14
N SER A 163 -10.82 0.15 5.84
CA SER A 163 -9.67 0.31 6.74
C SER A 163 -8.51 -0.54 6.23
N LEU A 164 -7.41 0.13 5.93
CA LEU A 164 -6.22 -0.46 5.29
C LEU A 164 -4.99 -0.22 6.18
N THR A 165 -4.18 -1.26 6.33
CA THR A 165 -2.90 -1.18 7.04
C THR A 165 -1.79 -1.61 6.10
N PHE A 166 -0.80 -0.74 5.94
CA PHE A 166 0.39 -0.97 5.13
C PHE A 166 1.63 -1.08 6.01
N GLU A 167 2.53 -1.97 5.62
CA GLU A 167 3.91 -1.96 6.07
C GLU A 167 4.77 -1.24 5.03
N VAL A 168 5.40 -0.14 5.44
CA VAL A 168 6.24 0.70 4.58
C VAL A 168 7.69 0.52 5.00
N THR A 169 8.51 -0.04 4.11
CA THR A 169 9.96 -0.14 4.31
C THR A 169 10.64 1.12 3.80
N ILE A 170 11.28 1.84 4.71
CA ILE A 170 11.99 3.09 4.46
C ILE A 170 13.49 2.87 4.62
N LYS A 171 14.27 3.39 3.68
CA LYS A 171 15.73 3.49 3.77
C LYS A 171 16.08 4.85 4.39
N LYS A 172 16.60 4.84 5.62
CA LYS A 172 17.14 6.06 6.25
C LYS A 172 18.44 6.48 5.58
#